data_AF-A0A966NL13-F1
#
_entry.id   AF-A0A966NL13-F1
#
_cell.length_a   1.000
_cell.length_b   1.000
_cell.length_c   1.000
_cell.angle_alpha   90.00
_cell.angle_beta   90.00
_cell.angle_gamma   90.00
#
_symmetry.space_group_name_H-M   'P 1'
#
loop_
_entity.id
_entity.type
_entity.pdbx_description
1 polymer ?
#
loop_
_entity_poly.entity_id
_entity_poly.type
_entity_poly.pdbx_seq_one_letter_code
_entity_poly.pdbx_strand_id
1 'polypeptide(L)'
;LMELKRSGIDDPEFGRIPTGRSLAERRGPKETAVDLPRRSPEVVSDNTVFTPPFLGSRVVKGISLDEIAEYVNETALFRNQWQYRPLEGENDDDFKTRIRPELRAQLAEAKASGILVPQLVYGYFPANGDGNDVVIWTDESRTTERMRFSYPRQNEAPFLCIADFFRPIESGEVDYAAFHIVTMGAKVSDAAAELFAKNEYQRYLVVHGIGVEMAEALAEFWHHRIRSEWGLSPLVRVVRRAIAQWGCVRTLGRRCHCA
;
A
#
# COMPACT_ATOMS: atom_id res chain seq x y z
N LEU A 1 20.39 -4.58 -14.40
CA LEU A 1 19.24 -5.50 -14.64
C LEU A 1 19.49 -6.49 -15.78
N MET A 2 19.92 -6.03 -16.97
CA MET A 2 20.26 -6.94 -18.08
C MET A 2 21.46 -7.85 -17.80
N GLU A 3 22.45 -7.40 -17.03
CA GLU A 3 23.62 -8.24 -16.65
C GLU A 3 23.27 -9.32 -15.63
N LEU A 4 22.37 -9.04 -14.67
CA LEU A 4 21.87 -10.02 -13.69
C LEU A 4 21.13 -11.20 -14.35
N LYS A 5 20.37 -10.95 -15.43
CA LYS A 5 19.67 -12.00 -16.18
C LYS A 5 20.62 -12.93 -16.94
N ARG A 6 21.89 -12.55 -17.14
CA ARG A 6 22.85 -13.29 -17.98
C ARG A 6 23.77 -14.20 -17.18
N SER A 7 23.98 -13.94 -15.89
CA SER A 7 24.93 -14.67 -15.04
C SER A 7 24.30 -15.77 -14.17
N GLY A 8 22.99 -15.71 -13.89
CA GLY A 8 22.31 -16.67 -13.01
C GLY A 8 22.76 -16.61 -11.55
N ILE A 9 23.49 -15.56 -11.16
CA ILE A 9 23.96 -15.31 -9.79
C ILE A 9 22.96 -14.38 -9.12
N ASP A 10 22.32 -14.85 -8.06
CA ASP A 10 21.50 -14.02 -7.18
C ASP A 10 22.40 -12.97 -6.50
N ASP A 11 22.14 -11.69 -6.77
CA ASP A 11 22.83 -10.57 -6.11
C ASP A 11 22.22 -10.37 -4.71
N PRO A 12 22.98 -10.60 -3.62
CA PRO A 12 22.49 -10.44 -2.25
C PRO A 12 22.17 -8.97 -1.89
N GLU A 13 22.63 -8.01 -2.69
CA GLU A 13 22.39 -6.57 -2.50
C GLU A 13 21.15 -6.08 -3.28
N PHE A 14 20.61 -6.90 -4.19
CA PHE A 14 19.45 -6.55 -4.99
C PHE A 14 18.21 -6.34 -4.10
N GLY A 15 17.72 -5.09 -4.05
CA GLY A 15 16.63 -4.68 -3.17
C GLY A 15 17.04 -4.31 -1.74
N ARG A 16 18.33 -4.39 -1.39
CA ARG A 16 18.89 -3.89 -0.12
C ARG A 16 19.48 -2.49 -0.26
N ILE A 17 20.04 -2.19 -1.44
CA ILE A 17 20.57 -0.86 -1.76
C ILE A 17 19.57 -0.17 -2.70
N PRO A 18 19.09 1.05 -2.39
CA PRO A 18 18.22 1.80 -3.29
C PRO A 18 18.93 2.09 -4.62
N THR A 19 18.54 1.39 -5.69
CA THR A 19 18.97 1.74 -7.04
C THR A 19 18.17 2.97 -7.49
N GLY A 20 18.82 4.13 -7.53
CA GLY A 20 18.15 5.43 -7.40
C GLY A 20 17.38 5.96 -8.61
N ARG A 21 16.33 6.73 -8.28
CA ARG A 21 16.19 8.12 -8.73
C ARG A 21 16.27 8.99 -7.48
N SER A 22 17.16 9.98 -7.46
CA SER A 22 17.09 11.07 -6.49
C SER A 22 15.84 11.89 -6.80
N LEU A 23 14.73 11.59 -6.14
CA LEU A 23 13.52 12.41 -6.24
C LEU A 23 13.79 13.71 -5.46
N ALA A 24 13.53 14.85 -6.10
CA ALA A 24 13.64 16.13 -5.43
C ALA A 24 12.72 16.16 -4.20
N GLU A 25 13.22 16.68 -3.08
CA GLU A 25 12.45 16.86 -1.86
C GLU A 25 11.20 17.69 -2.18
N ARG A 26 10.02 17.13 -1.90
CA ARG A 26 8.75 17.78 -2.19
C ARG A 26 8.59 18.94 -1.19
N ARG A 27 9.03 20.14 -1.59
CA ARG A 27 8.76 21.37 -0.81
C ARG A 27 7.25 21.58 -0.76
N GLY A 28 6.67 21.26 0.40
CA GLY A 28 5.29 21.61 0.72
C GLY A 28 5.09 23.13 0.75
N PRO A 29 3.84 23.61 0.76
CA PRO A 29 3.56 25.02 1.00
C PRO A 29 4.26 25.48 2.28
N LYS A 30 4.87 26.67 2.27
CA LYS A 30 5.33 27.33 3.50
C LYS A 30 4.16 27.43 4.47
N GLU A 31 4.25 26.72 5.60
CA GLU A 31 3.31 26.83 6.70
C GLU A 31 3.20 28.30 7.11
N THR A 32 1.98 28.84 7.02
CA THR A 32 1.61 29.99 7.84
C THR A 32 1.74 29.55 9.30
N ALA A 33 2.44 30.34 10.12
CA ALA A 33 2.64 30.08 11.54
C ALA A 33 1.29 30.14 12.28
N VAL A 34 0.54 29.05 12.22
CA VAL A 34 -0.49 28.69 13.18
C VAL A 34 0.26 28.05 14.35
N ASP A 35 -0.10 28.40 15.58
CA ASP A 35 0.43 27.75 16.78
C ASP A 35 -0.12 26.32 16.84
N LEU A 36 0.54 25.41 16.13
CA LEU A 36 0.12 24.01 16.01
C LEU A 36 0.60 23.23 17.23
N PRO A 37 -0.27 22.41 17.85
CA PRO A 37 0.15 21.58 18.96
C PRO A 37 1.18 20.53 18.49
N ARG A 38 2.13 20.18 19.36
CA ARG A 38 3.15 19.16 19.08
C ARG A 38 2.55 17.77 18.83
N ARG A 39 1.38 17.48 19.40
CA ARG A 39 0.60 16.24 19.24
C ARG A 39 -0.89 16.57 19.23
N SER A 40 -1.68 15.84 18.45
CA SER A 40 -3.14 16.01 18.45
C SER A 40 -3.74 15.74 19.84
N PRO A 41 -4.64 16.59 20.35
CA PRO A 41 -5.27 16.39 21.65
C PRO A 41 -6.32 15.26 21.66
N GLU A 42 -6.82 14.83 20.50
CA GLU A 42 -7.86 13.78 20.42
C GLU A 42 -7.28 12.37 20.34
N VAL A 43 -6.00 12.21 20.01
CA VAL A 43 -5.40 10.88 19.88
C VAL A 43 -5.02 10.35 21.26
N VAL A 44 -5.75 9.34 21.72
CA VAL A 44 -5.44 8.61 22.96
C VAL A 44 -4.10 7.87 22.87
N SER A 45 -3.44 7.70 24.01
CA SER A 45 -2.14 7.04 24.15
C SER A 45 -2.12 6.07 25.34
N ASP A 46 -3.24 5.45 25.67
CA ASP A 46 -3.41 4.51 26.78
C ASP A 46 -3.81 3.11 26.31
N ASN A 47 -3.93 2.89 25.00
CA ASN A 47 -4.20 1.60 24.40
C ASN A 47 -3.09 0.57 24.65
N THR A 48 -3.44 -0.70 24.85
CA THR A 48 -2.43 -1.75 24.97
C THR A 48 -1.59 -1.86 23.69
N VAL A 49 -0.27 -1.83 23.83
CA VAL A 49 0.67 -2.08 22.73
C VAL A 49 0.92 -3.58 22.64
N PHE A 50 0.66 -4.15 21.47
CA PHE A 50 0.90 -5.58 21.21
C PHE A 50 2.30 -5.77 20.65
N THR A 51 3.04 -6.74 21.20
CA THR A 51 4.37 -7.11 20.69
C THR A 51 4.22 -7.88 19.37
N PRO A 52 4.93 -7.50 18.30
CA PRO A 52 4.90 -8.22 17.04
C PRO A 52 5.53 -9.62 17.17
N PRO A 53 5.17 -10.57 16.29
CA PRO A 53 5.66 -11.95 16.37
C PRO A 53 7.17 -12.10 16.11
N PHE A 54 7.79 -11.11 15.48
CA PHE A 54 9.25 -11.02 15.27
C PHE A 54 9.63 -9.57 14.98
N LEU A 55 10.93 -9.24 15.05
CA LEU A 55 11.48 -7.96 14.62
C LEU A 55 12.38 -8.14 13.39
N GLY A 56 12.50 -7.09 12.60
CA GLY A 56 13.23 -7.09 11.32
C GLY A 56 12.33 -7.46 10.15
N SER A 57 12.93 -7.80 9.01
CA SER A 57 12.21 -8.08 7.76
C SER A 57 12.29 -9.54 7.32
N ARG A 58 11.27 -9.99 6.59
CA ARG A 58 11.17 -11.29 5.96
C ARG A 58 10.76 -11.15 4.50
N VAL A 59 11.37 -11.96 3.64
CA VAL A 59 10.99 -12.09 2.23
C VAL A 59 10.01 -13.25 2.10
N VAL A 60 8.91 -13.02 1.40
CA VAL A 60 7.90 -14.04 1.12
C VAL A 60 7.83 -14.27 -0.39
N LYS A 61 7.87 -15.53 -0.77
CA LYS A 61 7.76 -15.99 -2.16
C LYS A 61 6.70 -17.10 -2.22
N GLY A 62 6.15 -17.33 -3.42
CA GLY A 62 5.24 -18.45 -3.67
C GLY A 62 3.83 -18.26 -3.10
N ILE A 63 3.36 -17.01 -3.01
CA ILE A 63 1.99 -16.70 -2.59
C ILE A 63 1.02 -17.15 -3.70
N SER A 64 -0.08 -17.79 -3.32
CA SER A 64 -1.08 -18.25 -4.29
C SER A 64 -1.75 -17.07 -5.00
N LEU A 65 -1.79 -17.13 -6.33
CA LEU A 65 -2.54 -16.15 -7.13
C LEU A 65 -4.05 -16.27 -6.91
N ASP A 66 -4.56 -17.42 -6.45
CA ASP A 66 -5.96 -17.60 -6.11
C ASP A 66 -6.30 -16.86 -4.80
N GLU A 67 -5.46 -17.00 -3.77
CA GLU A 67 -5.64 -16.30 -2.49
C GLU A 67 -5.58 -14.78 -2.68
N ILE A 68 -4.64 -14.29 -3.50
CA ILE A 68 -4.56 -12.86 -3.83
C ILE A 68 -5.82 -12.41 -4.59
N ALA A 69 -6.30 -13.21 -5.54
CA ALA A 69 -7.46 -12.84 -6.35
C ALA A 69 -8.75 -12.67 -5.54
N GLU A 70 -8.87 -13.31 -4.37
CA GLU A 70 -10.00 -13.10 -3.47
C GLU A 70 -10.09 -11.65 -2.96
N TYR A 71 -8.96 -10.93 -2.89
CA TYR A 71 -8.89 -9.56 -2.40
C TYR A 71 -9.03 -8.49 -3.49
N VAL A 72 -9.26 -8.90 -4.75
CA VAL A 72 -9.48 -7.97 -5.87
C VAL A 72 -10.72 -7.10 -5.63
N ASN A 73 -10.54 -5.79 -5.80
CA ASN A 73 -11.63 -4.81 -5.80
C ASN A 73 -12.24 -4.71 -7.22
N GLU A 74 -13.29 -5.50 -7.45
CA GLU A 74 -14.02 -5.51 -8.72
C GLU A 74 -14.48 -4.11 -9.16
N THR A 75 -14.86 -3.24 -8.22
CA THR A 75 -15.30 -1.88 -8.56
C THR A 75 -14.15 -1.04 -9.12
N ALA A 76 -12.97 -1.10 -8.48
CA ALA A 76 -11.79 -0.37 -8.93
C ALA A 76 -11.31 -0.91 -10.29
N LEU A 77 -11.23 -2.23 -10.43
CA LEU A 77 -10.83 -2.86 -11.68
C LEU A 77 -11.78 -2.52 -12.83
N PHE A 78 -13.08 -2.75 -12.67
CA PHE A 78 -14.04 -2.59 -13.75
C PHE A 78 -14.22 -1.13 -14.15
N ARG A 79 -14.33 -0.21 -13.18
CA ARG A 79 -14.67 1.20 -13.46
C ARG A 79 -13.45 2.08 -13.73
N ASN A 80 -12.34 1.86 -13.01
CA ASN A 80 -11.17 2.74 -13.08
C ASN A 80 -10.15 2.22 -14.10
N GLN A 81 -9.82 0.92 -14.03
CA GLN A 81 -8.78 0.34 -14.89
C GLN A 81 -9.35 -0.03 -16.26
N TRP A 82 -10.43 -0.82 -16.29
CA TRP A 82 -11.02 -1.32 -17.55
C TRP A 82 -12.09 -0.38 -18.15
N GLN A 83 -12.44 0.69 -17.44
CA GLN A 83 -13.34 1.76 -17.91
C GLN A 83 -14.74 1.29 -18.32
N TYR A 84 -15.21 0.14 -17.83
CA TYR A 84 -16.59 -0.27 -18.01
C TYR A 84 -17.55 0.72 -17.34
N ARG A 85 -18.73 0.85 -17.95
CA ARG A 85 -19.84 1.66 -17.44
C ARG A 85 -21.07 0.79 -17.24
N PRO A 86 -21.88 1.07 -16.20
CA PRO A 86 -23.20 0.46 -16.05
C PRO A 86 -24.07 0.77 -17.28
N LEU A 87 -24.87 -0.21 -17.67
CA LEU A 87 -25.96 -0.03 -18.63
C LEU A 87 -27.12 0.72 -17.97
N GLU A 88 -28.05 1.23 -18.79
CA GLU A 88 -29.24 1.91 -18.28
C GLU A 88 -30.08 0.96 -17.41
N GLY A 89 -30.43 1.39 -16.20
CA GLY A 89 -31.17 0.58 -15.23
C GLY A 89 -30.37 -0.52 -14.53
N GLU A 90 -29.08 -0.68 -14.83
CA GLU A 90 -28.21 -1.70 -14.23
C GLU A 90 -27.74 -1.28 -12.83
N ASN A 91 -28.03 -2.08 -11.81
CA ASN A 91 -27.49 -1.88 -10.46
C ASN A 91 -26.02 -2.36 -10.38
N ASP A 92 -25.35 -2.09 -9.25
CA ASP A 92 -23.91 -2.40 -9.12
C ASP A 92 -23.60 -3.91 -9.13
N ASP A 93 -24.50 -4.75 -8.61
CA ASP A 93 -24.31 -6.20 -8.56
C ASP A 93 -24.52 -6.85 -9.94
N ASP A 94 -25.53 -6.41 -10.69
CA ASP A 94 -25.76 -6.84 -12.07
C ASP A 94 -24.60 -6.41 -12.98
N PHE A 95 -24.13 -5.17 -12.83
CA PHE A 95 -22.96 -4.62 -13.52
C PHE A 95 -21.72 -5.49 -13.31
N LYS A 96 -21.41 -5.85 -12.07
CA LYS A 96 -20.27 -6.72 -11.76
C LYS A 96 -20.50 -8.13 -12.31
N THR A 97 -21.69 -8.68 -12.14
CA THR A 97 -22.02 -10.05 -12.59
C THR A 97 -21.80 -10.20 -14.09
N ARG A 98 -22.14 -9.19 -14.88
CA ARG A 98 -21.91 -9.17 -16.34
C ARG A 98 -20.42 -9.23 -16.73
N ILE A 99 -19.53 -8.62 -15.94
CA ILE A 99 -18.10 -8.47 -16.27
C ILE A 99 -17.24 -9.57 -15.63
N ARG A 100 -17.69 -10.20 -14.54
CA ARG A 100 -16.98 -11.30 -13.86
C ARG A 100 -16.51 -12.44 -14.79
N PRO A 101 -17.25 -12.88 -15.83
CA PRO A 101 -16.74 -13.87 -16.77
C PRO A 101 -15.45 -13.42 -17.48
N GLU A 102 -15.38 -12.16 -17.89
CA GLU A 102 -14.17 -11.56 -18.49
C GLU A 102 -13.03 -11.54 -17.46
N LEU A 103 -13.31 -11.11 -16.23
CA LEU A 103 -12.32 -11.16 -15.14
C LEU A 103 -11.72 -12.56 -14.96
N ARG A 104 -12.56 -13.59 -14.90
CA ARG A 104 -12.11 -14.97 -14.72
C ARG A 104 -11.25 -15.43 -15.90
N ALA A 105 -11.65 -15.11 -17.13
CA ALA A 105 -10.90 -15.48 -18.33
C ALA A 105 -9.52 -14.80 -18.34
N GLN A 106 -9.47 -13.49 -18.11
CA GLN A 106 -8.23 -12.71 -18.14
C GLN A 106 -7.28 -13.09 -16.99
N LEU A 107 -7.80 -13.37 -15.79
CA LEU A 107 -6.98 -13.89 -14.69
C LEU A 107 -6.44 -15.30 -15.00
N ALA A 108 -7.24 -16.17 -15.63
CA ALA A 108 -6.77 -17.49 -16.03
C ALA A 108 -5.65 -17.40 -17.08
N GLU A 109 -5.78 -16.52 -18.07
CA GLU A 109 -4.74 -16.27 -19.08
C GLU A 109 -3.46 -15.70 -18.45
N ALA A 110 -3.59 -14.71 -17.55
CA ALA A 110 -2.46 -14.12 -16.84
C ALA A 110 -1.73 -15.13 -15.94
N LYS A 111 -2.47 -16.05 -15.32
CA LYS A 111 -1.92 -17.18 -14.54
C LYS A 111 -1.17 -18.17 -15.45
N ALA A 112 -1.83 -18.62 -16.51
CA ALA A 112 -1.27 -19.62 -17.44
C ALA A 112 -0.01 -19.12 -18.16
N SER A 113 0.03 -17.83 -18.51
CA SER A 113 1.21 -17.20 -19.14
C SER A 113 2.37 -16.94 -18.18
N GLY A 114 2.14 -17.01 -16.87
CA GLY A 114 3.18 -16.79 -15.86
C GLY A 114 3.71 -15.35 -15.81
N ILE A 115 2.91 -14.38 -16.24
CA ILE A 115 3.25 -12.95 -16.19
C ILE A 115 3.08 -12.36 -14.79
N LEU A 116 2.25 -12.99 -13.95
CA LEU A 116 2.02 -12.61 -12.55
C LEU A 116 3.00 -13.34 -11.64
N VAL A 117 3.94 -12.60 -11.06
CA VAL A 117 4.97 -13.14 -10.16
C VAL A 117 4.93 -12.37 -8.84
N PRO A 118 4.06 -12.76 -7.89
CA PRO A 118 3.91 -12.05 -6.64
C PRO A 118 5.17 -12.15 -5.79
N GLN A 119 5.67 -11.01 -5.32
CA GLN A 119 6.79 -10.91 -4.40
C GLN A 119 6.46 -9.89 -3.31
N LEU A 120 6.95 -10.18 -2.11
CA LEU A 120 6.66 -9.37 -0.95
C LEU A 120 7.84 -9.39 0.00
N VAL A 121 8.13 -8.23 0.58
CA VAL A 121 8.95 -8.09 1.79
C VAL A 121 8.13 -7.36 2.83
N TYR A 122 8.13 -7.86 4.06
CA TYR A 122 7.46 -7.19 5.16
C TYR A 122 8.25 -7.35 6.45
N GLY A 123 7.98 -6.52 7.45
CA GLY A 123 8.69 -6.58 8.72
C GLY A 123 8.09 -5.67 9.78
N TYR A 124 8.52 -5.91 11.01
CA TYR A 124 8.14 -5.14 12.19
C TYR A 124 9.37 -4.52 12.81
N PHE A 125 9.25 -3.28 13.26
CA PHE A 125 10.36 -2.51 13.79
C PHE A 125 9.90 -1.73 15.02
N PRO A 126 10.73 -1.61 16.06
CA PRO A 126 10.42 -0.73 17.17
C PRO A 126 10.35 0.71 16.66
N ALA A 127 9.34 1.43 17.09
CA ALA A 127 9.02 2.77 16.64
C ALA A 127 8.51 3.65 17.78
N ASN A 128 8.69 4.97 17.64
CA ASN A 128 8.08 5.96 18.53
C ASN A 128 7.70 7.24 17.76
N GLY A 129 6.71 7.96 18.26
CA GLY A 129 6.37 9.29 17.76
C GLY A 129 7.22 10.36 18.43
N ASP A 130 7.73 11.32 17.65
CA ASP A 130 8.45 12.50 18.11
C ASP A 130 7.92 13.74 17.38
N GLY A 131 6.92 14.39 17.99
CA GLY A 131 6.20 15.50 17.37
C GLY A 131 5.49 15.08 16.07
N ASN A 132 6.05 15.49 14.92
CA ASN A 132 5.53 15.17 13.59
C ASN A 132 6.25 13.98 12.93
N ASP A 133 7.22 13.39 13.62
CA ASP A 133 8.06 12.33 13.09
C ASP A 133 7.72 10.97 13.70
N VAL A 134 7.85 9.93 12.89
CA VAL A 134 7.94 8.55 13.35
C VAL A 134 9.40 8.12 13.29
N VAL A 135 9.97 7.81 14.46
CA VAL A 135 11.33 7.31 14.61
C VAL A 135 11.31 5.80 14.60
N ILE A 136 12.12 5.19 13.74
CA ILE A 136 12.32 3.74 13.67
C ILE A 136 13.67 3.40 14.27
N TRP A 137 13.69 2.49 15.22
CA TRP A 137 14.88 2.10 15.95
C TRP A 137 15.58 0.88 15.33
N THR A 138 16.85 0.70 15.66
CA THR A 138 17.59 -0.52 15.28
C THR A 138 17.07 -1.76 16.00
N ASP A 139 16.67 -1.58 17.25
CA ASP A 139 16.24 -2.60 18.22
C ASP A 139 15.44 -1.94 19.37
N GLU A 140 14.93 -2.74 20.31
CA GLU A 140 14.07 -2.29 21.41
C GLU A 140 14.78 -1.45 22.48
N SER A 141 16.13 -1.38 22.47
CA SER A 141 16.87 -0.50 23.39
C SER A 141 16.66 0.98 23.07
N ARG A 142 16.25 1.30 21.82
CA ARG A 142 15.98 2.65 21.34
C ARG A 142 17.16 3.61 21.50
N THR A 143 18.39 3.10 21.39
CA THR A 143 19.62 3.91 21.46
C THR A 143 20.08 4.46 20.12
N THR A 144 19.70 3.79 19.03
CA THR A 144 20.17 4.14 17.67
C THR A 144 19.00 4.20 16.71
N GLU A 145 18.80 5.36 16.10
CA GLU A 145 17.81 5.56 15.05
C GLU A 145 18.26 4.82 13.78
N ARG A 146 17.38 3.98 13.24
CA ARG A 146 17.56 3.40 11.90
C ARG A 146 17.09 4.37 10.83
N MET A 147 15.93 5.01 11.03
CA MET A 147 15.34 5.96 10.08
C MET A 147 14.28 6.82 10.78
N ARG A 148 14.03 8.01 10.24
CA ARG A 148 13.01 8.94 10.70
C ARG A 148 12.10 9.34 9.53
N PHE A 149 10.80 9.26 9.73
CA PHE A 149 9.79 9.66 8.76
C PHE A 149 9.04 10.89 9.25
N SER A 150 9.16 12.01 8.55
CA SER A 150 8.43 13.23 8.85
C SER A 150 7.09 13.29 8.11
N TYR A 151 6.02 13.60 8.84
CA TYR A 151 4.67 13.69 8.29
C TYR A 151 4.08 15.09 8.49
N PRO A 152 3.27 15.58 7.55
CA PRO A 152 2.59 16.86 7.71
C PRO A 152 1.48 16.75 8.77
N ARG A 153 1.33 17.81 9.58
CA ARG A 153 0.22 17.96 10.51
C ARG A 153 -0.94 18.69 9.84
N GLN A 154 -2.18 18.30 10.15
CA GLN A 154 -3.35 19.07 9.72
C GLN A 154 -3.36 20.46 10.37
N ASN A 155 -3.76 21.49 9.63
CA ASN A 155 -3.82 22.87 10.13
C ASN A 155 -5.13 23.21 10.87
N GLU A 156 -6.09 22.31 10.87
CA GLU A 156 -7.39 22.46 11.51
C GLU A 156 -7.55 21.39 12.58
N ALA A 157 -8.31 21.69 13.64
CA ALA A 157 -8.63 20.72 14.67
C ALA A 157 -9.27 19.46 14.04
N PRO A 158 -8.83 18.24 14.43
CA PRO A 158 -8.04 17.94 15.62
C PRO A 158 -6.51 17.92 15.40
N PHE A 159 -6.01 18.52 14.32
CA PHE A 159 -4.57 18.66 14.01
C PHE A 159 -3.85 17.31 13.88
N LEU A 160 -4.45 16.32 13.23
CA LEU A 160 -3.88 14.96 13.17
C LEU A 160 -2.54 14.92 12.42
N CYS A 161 -1.64 14.08 12.93
CA CYS A 161 -0.42 13.64 12.27
C CYS A 161 -0.28 12.12 12.42
N ILE A 162 0.33 11.44 11.44
CA ILE A 162 0.58 9.99 11.51
C ILE A 162 1.42 9.62 12.74
N ALA A 163 2.37 10.47 13.12
CA ALA A 163 3.20 10.29 14.30
C ALA A 163 2.41 10.23 15.62
N ASP A 164 1.21 10.83 15.67
CA ASP A 164 0.39 10.88 16.88
C ASP A 164 -0.13 9.48 17.26
N PHE A 165 -0.23 8.55 16.31
CA PHE A 165 -0.71 7.18 16.54
C PHE A 165 0.35 6.24 17.12
N PHE A 166 1.58 6.72 17.34
CA PHE A 166 2.65 5.97 18.00
C PHE A 166 2.86 6.47 19.44
N ARG A 167 3.37 5.60 20.31
CA ARG A 167 3.81 6.00 21.66
C ARG A 167 4.81 7.17 21.56
N PRO A 168 4.57 8.30 22.25
CA PRO A 168 5.52 9.40 22.30
C PRO A 168 6.88 8.92 22.84
N ILE A 169 7.98 9.42 22.29
CA ILE A 169 9.32 9.06 22.74
C ILE A 169 9.55 9.39 24.22
N GLU A 170 8.90 10.43 24.75
CA GLU A 170 8.97 10.83 26.16
C GLU A 170 8.23 9.88 27.10
N SER A 171 7.31 9.05 26.59
CA SER A 171 6.55 8.10 27.41
C SER A 171 7.43 7.03 28.06
N GLY A 172 8.62 6.79 27.50
CA GLY A 172 9.48 5.68 27.90
C GLY A 172 8.95 4.31 27.48
N GLU A 173 7.80 4.22 26.79
CA GLU A 173 7.22 2.97 26.29
C GLU A 173 7.60 2.74 24.83
N VAL A 174 7.88 1.49 24.47
CA VAL A 174 8.16 1.10 23.08
C VAL A 174 6.85 0.93 22.32
N ASP A 175 6.80 1.43 21.09
CA ASP A 175 5.79 1.06 20.10
C ASP A 175 6.44 0.35 18.93
N TYR A 176 5.63 -0.03 17.94
CA TYR A 176 6.08 -0.83 16.82
C TYR A 176 5.37 -0.40 15.54
N ALA A 177 6.10 -0.41 14.43
CA ALA A 177 5.58 -0.16 13.10
C ALA A 177 5.79 -1.39 12.21
N ALA A 178 4.77 -1.74 11.41
CA ALA A 178 4.93 -2.69 10.32
C ALA A 178 5.11 -1.96 9.00
N PHE A 179 6.01 -2.46 8.17
CA PHE A 179 6.19 -2.01 6.79
C PHE A 179 6.11 -3.21 5.86
N HIS A 180 5.53 -2.99 4.68
CA HIS A 180 5.51 -4.00 3.62
C HIS A 180 5.64 -3.35 2.25
N ILE A 181 6.26 -4.07 1.33
CA ILE A 181 6.42 -3.71 -0.08
C ILE A 181 6.02 -4.92 -0.91
N VAL A 182 5.07 -4.72 -1.81
CA VAL A 182 4.52 -5.76 -2.69
C VAL A 182 4.79 -5.47 -4.15
N THR A 183 4.84 -6.50 -4.97
CA THR A 183 4.86 -6.38 -6.43
C THR A 183 4.29 -7.64 -7.08
N MET A 184 3.76 -7.50 -8.29
CA MET A 184 3.40 -8.62 -9.18
C MET A 184 4.54 -8.99 -10.14
N GLY A 185 5.74 -8.45 -9.90
CA GLY A 185 6.94 -8.66 -10.70
C GLY A 185 6.96 -7.81 -11.97
N ALA A 186 8.13 -7.71 -12.59
CA ALA A 186 8.31 -6.89 -13.79
C ALA A 186 7.61 -7.47 -15.04
N LYS A 187 7.36 -8.79 -15.07
CA LYS A 187 6.83 -9.49 -16.24
C LYS A 187 5.47 -8.95 -16.71
N VAL A 188 4.57 -8.60 -15.79
CA VAL A 188 3.26 -8.03 -16.16
C VAL A 188 3.40 -6.63 -16.75
N SER A 189 4.36 -5.83 -16.26
CA SER A 189 4.67 -4.51 -16.83
C SER A 189 5.31 -4.64 -18.22
N ASP A 190 6.22 -5.59 -18.40
CA ASP A 190 6.85 -5.88 -19.69
C ASP A 190 5.78 -6.34 -20.72
N ALA A 191 4.91 -7.28 -20.34
CA ALA A 191 3.82 -7.77 -21.18
C ALA A 191 2.84 -6.64 -21.58
N ALA A 192 2.51 -5.75 -20.64
CA ALA A 192 1.69 -4.57 -20.95
C ALA A 192 2.41 -3.62 -21.92
N ALA A 193 3.70 -3.34 -21.70
CA ALA A 193 4.48 -2.48 -22.59
C ALA A 193 4.59 -3.04 -24.01
N GLU A 194 4.73 -4.36 -24.16
CA GLU A 194 4.71 -5.02 -25.47
C GLU A 194 3.38 -4.86 -26.20
N LEU A 195 2.25 -5.05 -25.51
CA LEU A 195 0.92 -4.83 -26.08
C LEU A 195 0.73 -3.38 -26.52
N PHE A 196 1.21 -2.43 -25.72
CA PHE A 196 1.17 -1.01 -26.06
C PHE A 196 2.00 -0.71 -27.31
N ALA A 197 3.22 -1.25 -27.41
CA ALA A 197 4.10 -1.08 -28.58
C ALA A 197 3.52 -1.68 -29.87
N LYS A 198 2.68 -2.72 -29.75
CA LYS A 198 1.95 -3.34 -30.86
C LYS A 198 0.63 -2.62 -31.22
N ASN A 199 0.32 -1.50 -30.56
CA ASN A 199 -0.96 -0.78 -30.67
C ASN A 199 -2.18 -1.63 -30.27
N GLU A 200 -2.01 -2.67 -29.44
CA GLU A 200 -3.08 -3.52 -28.91
C GLU A 200 -3.69 -2.90 -27.64
N TYR A 201 -4.22 -1.68 -27.74
CA TYR A 201 -4.57 -0.86 -26.57
C TYR A 201 -5.63 -1.46 -25.66
N GLN A 202 -6.61 -2.18 -26.21
CA GLN A 202 -7.64 -2.85 -25.40
C GLN A 202 -7.03 -3.94 -24.52
N ARG A 203 -6.18 -4.79 -25.10
CA ARG A 203 -5.49 -5.86 -24.36
C ARG A 203 -4.49 -5.29 -23.37
N TYR A 204 -3.78 -4.23 -23.74
CA TYR A 204 -2.92 -3.48 -22.83
C TYR A 204 -3.69 -3.00 -21.59
N LEU A 205 -4.84 -2.34 -21.78
CA LEU A 205 -5.68 -1.82 -20.69
C LEU A 205 -6.06 -2.94 -19.71
N VAL A 206 -6.43 -4.09 -20.26
CA VAL A 206 -6.86 -5.26 -19.49
C VAL A 206 -5.70 -5.84 -18.67
N VAL A 207 -4.56 -6.14 -19.31
CA VAL A 207 -3.38 -6.73 -18.66
C VAL A 207 -2.78 -5.77 -17.63
N HIS A 208 -2.68 -4.48 -17.96
CA HIS A 208 -2.22 -3.46 -17.03
C HIS A 208 -3.15 -3.37 -15.80
N GLY A 209 -4.47 -3.35 -16.03
CA GLY A 209 -5.46 -3.33 -14.96
C GLY A 209 -5.33 -4.53 -14.02
N ILE A 210 -5.12 -5.74 -14.56
CA ILE A 210 -4.85 -6.93 -13.75
C ILE A 210 -3.56 -6.76 -12.93
N GLY A 211 -2.48 -6.29 -13.53
CA GLY A 211 -1.21 -6.10 -12.82
C GLY A 211 -1.33 -5.14 -11.65
N VAL A 212 -2.00 -3.99 -11.84
CA VAL A 212 -2.25 -3.00 -10.78
C VAL A 212 -3.14 -3.58 -9.69
N GLU A 213 -4.29 -4.13 -10.06
CA GLU A 213 -5.27 -4.59 -9.08
C GLU A 213 -4.79 -5.81 -8.29
N MET A 214 -4.04 -6.72 -8.91
CA MET A 214 -3.43 -7.85 -8.20
C MET A 214 -2.34 -7.40 -7.22
N ALA A 215 -1.62 -6.31 -7.51
CA ALA A 215 -0.66 -5.73 -6.58
C ALA A 215 -1.36 -5.10 -5.36
N GLU A 216 -2.44 -4.35 -5.58
CA GLU A 216 -3.29 -3.80 -4.51
C GLU A 216 -3.93 -4.91 -3.67
N ALA A 217 -4.45 -5.95 -4.33
CA ALA A 217 -5.02 -7.12 -3.67
C ALA A 217 -3.98 -7.85 -2.81
N LEU A 218 -2.73 -7.95 -3.27
CA LEU A 218 -1.62 -8.51 -2.49
C LEU A 218 -1.28 -7.63 -1.28
N ALA A 219 -1.31 -6.30 -1.42
CA ALA A 219 -1.12 -5.38 -0.31
C ALA A 219 -2.19 -5.58 0.77
N GLU A 220 -3.47 -5.64 0.37
CA GLU A 220 -4.60 -5.82 1.29
C GLU A 220 -4.58 -7.20 1.95
N PHE A 221 -4.36 -8.27 1.17
CA PHE A 221 -4.22 -9.63 1.70
C PHE A 221 -3.13 -9.71 2.76
N TRP A 222 -1.97 -9.10 2.49
CA TRP A 222 -0.88 -9.16 3.45
C TRP A 222 -1.08 -8.25 4.65
N HIS A 223 -1.72 -7.09 4.47
CA HIS A 223 -2.10 -6.23 5.57
C HIS A 223 -3.10 -6.94 6.51
N HIS A 224 -4.06 -7.68 5.96
CA HIS A 224 -4.95 -8.53 6.75
C HIS A 224 -4.14 -9.55 7.57
N ARG A 225 -3.21 -10.26 6.94
CA ARG A 225 -2.35 -11.23 7.61
C ARG A 225 -1.51 -10.61 8.74
N ILE A 226 -0.89 -9.45 8.50
CA ILE A 226 -0.13 -8.68 9.50
C ILE A 226 -1.00 -8.42 10.73
N ARG A 227 -2.23 -7.91 10.54
CA ARG A 227 -3.14 -7.63 11.65
C ARG A 227 -3.54 -8.87 12.43
N SER A 228 -3.77 -9.99 11.73
CA SER A 228 -4.11 -11.27 12.34
C SER A 228 -2.95 -11.84 13.16
N GLU A 229 -1.73 -11.87 12.62
CA GLU A 229 -0.56 -12.43 13.32
C GLU A 229 -0.07 -11.54 14.47
N TRP A 230 -0.32 -10.23 14.39
CA TRP A 230 0.02 -9.27 15.44
C TRP A 230 -1.02 -9.21 16.57
N GLY A 231 -2.15 -9.92 16.44
CA GLY A 231 -3.20 -9.91 17.46
C GLY A 231 -4.02 -8.61 17.52
N LEU A 232 -3.90 -7.75 16.50
CA LEU A 232 -4.68 -6.52 16.36
C LEU A 232 -6.09 -6.75 15.81
N SER A 233 -6.44 -7.98 15.46
CA SER A 233 -7.78 -8.32 15.02
C SER A 233 -8.70 -8.46 16.23
N PRO A 234 -9.75 -7.62 16.39
CA PRO A 234 -10.85 -7.98 17.26
C PRO A 234 -11.47 -9.28 16.72
N LEU A 235 -11.97 -10.11 17.63
CA LEU A 235 -12.63 -11.38 17.33
C LEU A 235 -14.00 -11.10 16.68
N VAL A 236 -14.07 -10.66 15.41
CA VAL A 236 -15.34 -10.47 14.67
C VAL A 236 -15.19 -10.74 13.16
N ARG A 237 -16.14 -11.54 12.66
CA ARG A 237 -16.48 -11.87 11.26
C ARG A 237 -16.15 -10.78 10.24
N VAL A 238 -15.53 -11.22 9.14
CA VAL A 238 -15.41 -10.54 7.85
C VAL A 238 -16.75 -9.91 7.44
N VAL A 239 -16.84 -8.59 7.50
CA VAL A 239 -17.77 -7.80 6.69
C VAL A 239 -16.96 -6.68 6.03
N ARG A 240 -16.76 -6.83 4.72
CA ARG A 240 -16.13 -5.86 3.83
C ARG A 240 -16.90 -4.54 3.86
N ARG A 241 -16.36 -3.50 4.50
CA ARG A 241 -16.66 -2.07 4.25
C ARG A 241 -15.90 -1.21 5.27
N ALA A 242 -14.67 -0.75 4.96
CA ALA A 242 -14.07 0.50 5.48
C ALA A 242 -12.56 0.70 5.16
N ILE A 243 -12.09 0.45 3.93
CA ILE A 243 -10.71 0.86 3.53
C ILE A 243 -10.71 1.84 2.34
N ALA A 244 -11.88 2.19 1.79
CA ALA A 244 -11.99 3.13 0.67
C ALA A 244 -11.69 4.61 1.00
N GLN A 245 -11.34 4.96 2.24
CA GLN A 245 -11.29 6.36 2.69
C GLN A 245 -9.87 6.96 2.82
N TRP A 246 -8.81 6.17 2.61
CA TRP A 246 -7.42 6.65 2.70
C TRP A 246 -6.70 6.83 1.35
N GLY A 247 -7.41 6.64 0.24
CA GLY A 247 -6.85 6.72 -1.12
C GLY A 247 -7.09 8.02 -1.90
N CYS A 248 -7.49 9.12 -1.27
CA CYS A 248 -7.83 10.36 -2.00
C CYS A 248 -7.06 11.59 -1.51
N VAL A 249 -5.74 11.60 -1.75
CA VAL A 249 -4.99 12.85 -1.91
C VAL A 249 -4.94 13.17 -3.41
N ARG A 250 -6.06 13.69 -3.94
CA ARG A 250 -6.07 14.37 -5.25
C ARG A 250 -5.80 15.85 -5.04
N THR A 251 -4.72 16.29 -5.65
CA THR A 251 -4.29 17.67 -5.87
C THR A 251 -5.40 18.57 -6.43
N LEU A 252 -5.67 19.66 -5.71
CA LEU A 252 -5.89 21.05 -6.14
C LEU A 252 -6.59 21.34 -7.48
N GLY A 253 -7.70 22.08 -7.41
CA GLY A 253 -8.25 22.83 -8.55
C GLY A 253 -9.42 23.73 -8.16
N ARG A 254 -9.12 25.01 -7.90
CA ARG A 254 -10.07 26.10 -7.63
C ARG A 254 -11.18 26.23 -8.69
N ARG A 255 -12.39 26.62 -8.25
CA ARG A 255 -13.27 27.72 -8.76
C ARG A 255 -14.57 27.64 -7.93
N CYS A 256 -14.81 28.51 -6.95
CA CYS A 256 -15.42 29.85 -7.06
C CYS A 256 -16.68 29.94 -7.95
N HIS A 257 -17.77 30.32 -7.27
CA HIS A 257 -18.94 31.12 -7.68
C HIS A 257 -20.22 30.45 -8.21
N CYS A 258 -21.29 30.72 -7.42
CA CYS A 258 -22.64 31.17 -7.78
C CYS A 258 -23.49 30.31 -8.73
N ALA A 259 -24.53 29.66 -8.18
CA ALA A 259 -25.91 30.15 -8.06
C ALA A 259 -26.76 29.06 -7.41
#